data_AF-A0A7Y1MMR1-F1
#
_entry.id   AF-A0A7Y1MMR1-F1
#
_cell.length_a   1.000
_cell.length_b   1.000
_cell.length_c   1.000
_cell.angle_alpha   90.00
_cell.angle_beta   90.00
_cell.angle_gamma   90.00
#
_symmetry.space_group_name_H-M   'P 1'
#
loop_
_entity.id
_entity.type
_entity.pdbx_description
1 polymer ?
#
loop_
_entity_poly.entity_id
_entity_poly.type
_entity_poly.pdbx_seq_one_letter_code
_entity_poly.pdbx_strand_id
1 'polypeptide(L)'
;MWLFDVFARLYNLNPFTFALMMWFVVLVITASVTMQYPTRRGKLVGFGITSVGAMLILGFLQLLTLSDTGKEIKEIVTNFVVMTLGGLGSGLLAVAISEGPTKDESEQARSFVRGLGLTIFEYVFVFILVCALSLSVVCLPLWSLGWPVMTGYAVTSLLVVFLGAALGCAIVAYLRRLKKWEQRGACLLFGWMLLLVPIYVQAIAGLVSWSLAAVLGFHTVAGIAMGWTVWRQRMEWL
;
A
#
# COMPACT_ATOMS: atom_id res chain seq x y z
N MET A 1 -1.41 -4.57 22.81
CA MET A 1 0.04 -4.91 22.77
C MET A 1 0.44 -5.57 21.45
N TRP A 2 -0.35 -6.51 20.90
CA TRP A 2 -0.05 -7.22 19.64
C TRP A 2 0.23 -6.35 18.39
N LEU A 3 -0.47 -5.24 18.20
CA LEU A 3 -0.25 -4.37 17.03
C LEU A 3 1.13 -3.67 17.07
N PHE A 4 1.58 -3.30 18.27
CA PHE A 4 2.93 -2.79 18.50
C PHE A 4 3.98 -3.91 18.36
N ASP A 5 3.66 -5.14 18.76
CA ASP A 5 4.56 -6.29 18.55
C ASP A 5 4.71 -6.63 17.07
N VAL A 6 3.65 -6.52 16.27
CA VAL A 6 3.69 -6.69 14.80
C VAL A 6 4.51 -5.58 14.15
N PHE A 7 4.30 -4.33 14.58
CA PHE A 7 5.07 -3.18 14.08
C PHE A 7 6.56 -3.31 14.45
N ALA A 8 6.86 -3.71 15.69
CA ALA A 8 8.22 -3.97 16.16
C ALA A 8 8.86 -5.17 15.44
N ARG A 9 8.08 -6.20 15.11
CA ARG A 9 8.55 -7.37 14.36
C ARG A 9 8.84 -7.01 12.89
N LEU A 10 7.99 -6.21 12.25
CA LEU A 10 8.26 -5.62 10.93
C LEU A 10 9.49 -4.72 10.94
N TYR A 11 9.60 -3.84 11.93
CA TYR A 11 10.74 -2.98 12.16
C TYR A 11 12.06 -3.76 12.26
N ASN A 12 12.03 -4.94 12.89
CA ASN A 12 13.19 -5.81 13.09
C ASN A 12 13.37 -6.91 12.04
N LEU A 13 12.49 -7.02 11.02
CA LEU A 13 12.52 -8.11 10.03
C LEU A 13 13.65 -7.93 9.00
N ASN A 14 14.06 -6.69 8.71
CA ASN A 14 15.10 -6.39 7.73
C ASN A 14 15.75 -5.02 8.06
N PRO A 15 17.09 -4.87 7.96
CA PRO A 15 17.77 -3.57 8.12
C PRO A 15 17.20 -2.45 7.23
N PHE A 16 16.50 -2.77 6.14
CA PHE A 16 15.88 -1.79 5.24
C PHE A 16 14.44 -1.42 5.58
N THR A 17 13.76 -2.16 6.47
CA THR A 17 12.35 -1.88 6.78
C THR A 17 12.17 -0.48 7.33
N PHE A 18 13.08 -0.03 8.20
CA PHE A 18 13.07 1.33 8.72
C PHE A 18 13.17 2.39 7.61
N ALA A 19 14.09 2.21 6.66
CA ALA A 19 14.27 3.12 5.55
C ALA A 19 13.01 3.22 4.68
N LEU A 20 12.35 2.08 4.43
CA LEU A 20 11.10 2.03 3.66
C LEU A 20 9.92 2.64 4.42
N MET A 21 9.84 2.46 5.74
CA MET A 21 8.83 3.13 6.56
C MET A 21 9.03 4.64 6.59
N MET A 22 10.26 5.11 6.76
CA MET A 22 10.59 6.54 6.72
C MET A 22 10.32 7.14 5.34
N TRP A 23 10.68 6.43 4.26
CA TRP A 23 10.31 6.80 2.89
C TRP A 23 8.81 7.01 2.75
N PHE A 24 8.03 6.07 3.27
CA PHE A 24 6.59 6.14 3.21
C PHE A 24 6.02 7.32 4.00
N VAL A 25 6.51 7.55 5.22
CA VAL A 25 6.11 8.68 6.07
C VAL A 25 6.40 10.01 5.37
N VAL A 26 7.59 10.16 4.78
CA VAL A 26 7.96 11.36 4.01
C VAL A 26 7.00 11.58 2.85
N LEU A 27 6.66 10.53 2.11
CA LEU A 27 5.72 10.60 0.99
C LEU A 27 4.33 11.09 1.46
N VAL A 28 3.79 10.51 2.54
CA VAL A 28 2.48 10.90 3.10
C VAL A 28 2.46 12.34 3.59
N ILE A 29 3.51 12.77 4.31
CA ILE A 29 3.59 14.13 4.83
C ILE A 29 3.65 15.11 3.64
N THR A 30 4.50 14.85 2.65
CA THR A 30 4.59 15.68 1.45
C THR A 30 3.26 15.75 0.71
N ALA A 31 2.60 14.61 0.46
CA ALA A 31 1.30 14.57 -0.20
C ALA A 31 0.25 15.35 0.60
N SER A 32 0.22 15.19 1.92
CA SER A 32 -0.71 15.89 2.81
C SER A 32 -0.52 17.40 2.76
N VAL A 33 0.72 17.87 2.85
CA VAL A 33 1.03 19.32 2.82
C VAL A 33 0.69 19.93 1.46
N THR A 34 1.07 19.26 0.37
CA THR A 34 0.85 19.76 -1.00
C THR A 34 -0.63 19.75 -1.40
N MET A 35 -1.42 18.80 -0.86
CA MET A 35 -2.87 18.77 -1.04
C MET A 35 -3.61 19.79 -0.17
N GLN A 36 -3.17 19.99 1.07
CA GLN A 36 -3.81 20.95 1.99
C GLN A 36 -3.54 22.40 1.55
N TYR A 37 -2.35 22.65 1.01
CA TYR A 37 -1.93 23.96 0.53
C TYR A 37 -1.60 23.90 -0.96
N PRO A 38 -2.61 23.94 -1.86
CA PRO A 38 -2.43 23.84 -3.31
C PRO A 38 -1.83 25.11 -3.95
N THR A 39 -1.03 25.86 -3.20
CA THR A 39 -0.37 27.09 -3.63
C THR A 39 1.08 26.81 -4.04
N ARG A 40 1.69 27.75 -4.76
CA ARG A 40 3.14 27.73 -5.07
C ARG A 40 3.99 27.49 -3.81
N ARG A 41 3.62 28.13 -2.70
CA ARG A 41 4.30 27.97 -1.41
C ARG A 41 4.14 26.56 -0.84
N GLY A 42 2.95 25.97 -0.89
CA GLY A 42 2.74 24.59 -0.42
C GLY A 42 3.52 23.55 -1.23
N LYS A 43 3.68 23.76 -2.54
CA LYS A 43 4.53 22.93 -3.41
C LYS A 43 6.02 23.05 -3.06
N LEU A 44 6.50 24.28 -2.78
CA LEU A 44 7.87 24.50 -2.29
C LEU A 44 8.13 23.85 -0.93
N VAL A 45 7.15 23.91 -0.01
CA VAL A 45 7.26 23.22 1.28
C VAL A 45 7.31 21.70 1.08
N GLY A 46 6.46 21.16 0.19
CA GLY A 46 6.50 19.74 -0.18
C GLY A 46 7.85 19.30 -0.75
N PHE A 47 8.45 20.11 -1.63
CA PHE A 47 9.82 19.88 -2.14
C PHE A 47 10.86 19.86 -1.01
N GLY A 48 10.75 20.77 -0.05
CA GLY A 48 11.61 20.81 1.14
C GLY A 48 11.49 19.52 1.96
N ILE A 49 10.26 19.07 2.25
CA ILE A 49 9.98 17.86 3.01
C ILE A 49 10.57 16.63 2.31
N THR A 50 10.37 16.48 0.99
CA THR A 50 10.97 15.36 0.25
C THR A 50 12.48 15.38 0.25
N SER A 51 13.08 16.56 0.09
CA SER A 51 14.54 16.69 0.04
C SER A 51 15.18 16.32 1.38
N VAL A 52 14.66 16.88 2.48
CA VAL A 52 15.13 16.56 3.83
C VAL A 52 14.86 15.10 4.17
N GLY A 53 13.67 14.58 3.85
CA GLY A 53 13.31 13.19 4.08
C GLY A 53 14.23 12.21 3.34
N ALA A 54 14.50 12.48 2.06
CA ALA A 54 15.44 11.68 1.27
C ALA A 54 16.85 11.71 1.87
N MET A 55 17.35 12.89 2.27
CA MET A 55 18.67 13.01 2.91
C MET A 55 18.76 12.18 4.19
N LEU A 56 17.74 12.21 5.05
CA LEU A 56 17.72 11.42 6.29
C LEU A 56 17.71 9.91 6.02
N ILE A 57 16.91 9.45 5.06
CA ILE A 57 16.84 8.03 4.69
C ILE A 57 18.16 7.55 4.09
N LEU A 58 18.74 8.33 3.17
CA LEU A 58 20.01 8.01 2.54
C LEU A 58 21.17 8.01 3.55
N GLY A 59 21.18 8.98 4.47
CA GLY A 59 22.14 9.02 5.58
C GLY A 59 22.02 7.79 6.49
N PHE A 60 20.80 7.39 6.84
CA PHE A 60 20.57 6.14 7.58
C PHE A 60 21.10 4.91 6.82
N LEU A 61 20.78 4.79 5.53
CA LEU A 61 21.24 3.67 4.70
C LEU A 61 22.78 3.65 4.60
N GLN A 62 23.45 4.80 4.60
CA GLN A 62 24.91 4.89 4.63
C GLN A 62 25.52 4.33 5.92
N LEU A 63 24.86 4.54 7.07
CA LEU A 63 25.32 4.05 8.37
C LEU A 63 25.14 2.54 8.57
N LEU A 64 24.32 1.87 7.75
CA LEU A 64 24.15 0.43 7.81
C LEU A 64 25.43 -0.30 7.36
N THR A 65 25.98 -1.12 8.26
CA THR A 65 27.06 -2.07 7.96
C THR A 65 26.43 -3.39 7.55
N LEU A 66 26.68 -3.84 6.32
CA LEU A 66 25.97 -4.94 5.68
C LEU A 66 26.95 -5.95 5.06
N SER A 67 26.54 -7.22 5.02
CA SER A 67 27.19 -8.26 4.21
C SER A 67 27.06 -7.96 2.71
N ASP A 68 27.78 -8.68 1.85
CA ASP A 68 27.80 -8.39 0.40
C ASP A 68 26.41 -8.48 -0.26
N THR A 69 25.59 -9.48 0.08
CA THR A 69 24.18 -9.54 -0.35
C THR A 69 23.35 -8.36 0.15
N GLY A 70 23.66 -7.85 1.35
CA GLY A 70 23.01 -6.66 1.90
C GLY A 70 23.37 -5.38 1.14
N LYS A 71 24.59 -5.29 0.58
CA LYS A 71 25.02 -4.12 -0.22
C LYS A 71 24.22 -4.01 -1.53
N GLU A 72 23.96 -5.11 -2.21
CA GLU A 72 23.12 -5.13 -3.42
C GLU A 72 21.70 -4.64 -3.13
N ILE A 73 21.08 -5.15 -2.05
CA ILE A 73 19.73 -4.72 -1.65
C ILE A 73 19.74 -3.24 -1.23
N LYS A 74 20.79 -2.77 -0.54
CA LYS A 74 20.96 -1.36 -0.19
C LYS A 74 21.00 -0.47 -1.43
N GLU A 75 21.69 -0.88 -2.50
CA GLU A 75 21.71 -0.13 -3.75
C GLU A 75 20.32 -0.05 -4.39
N ILE A 76 19.58 -1.16 -4.42
CA ILE A 76 18.20 -1.19 -4.92
C ILE A 76 17.31 -0.24 -4.12
N VAL A 77 17.35 -0.30 -2.78
CA VAL A 77 16.54 0.56 -1.91
C VAL A 77 16.96 2.03 -2.04
N THR A 78 18.26 2.29 -2.16
CA THR A 78 18.82 3.63 -2.39
C THR A 78 18.29 4.21 -3.70
N ASN A 79 18.39 3.45 -4.80
CA ASN A 79 17.89 3.86 -6.11
C ASN A 79 16.38 4.09 -6.08
N PHE A 80 15.63 3.22 -5.41
CA PHE A 80 14.20 3.39 -5.22
C PHE A 80 13.86 4.71 -4.50
N VAL A 81 14.53 5.00 -3.38
CA VAL A 81 14.33 6.25 -2.62
C VAL A 81 14.69 7.48 -3.46
N VAL A 82 15.82 7.44 -4.17
CA VAL A 82 16.28 8.54 -5.04
C VAL A 82 15.30 8.79 -6.18
N MET A 83 14.89 7.76 -6.91
CA MET A 83 13.98 7.91 -8.05
C MET A 83 12.61 8.39 -7.62
N THR A 84 12.09 7.90 -6.50
CA THR A 84 10.74 8.25 -6.04
C THR A 84 10.69 9.60 -5.33
N LEU A 85 11.49 9.82 -4.28
CA LEU A 85 11.48 11.10 -3.54
C LEU A 85 12.18 12.22 -4.32
N GLY A 86 13.24 11.91 -5.06
CA GLY A 86 13.91 12.87 -5.94
C GLY A 86 13.03 13.24 -7.15
N GLY A 87 12.35 12.26 -7.75
CA GLY A 87 11.37 12.51 -8.81
C GLY A 87 10.17 13.33 -8.31
N LEU A 88 9.63 13.00 -7.14
CA LEU A 88 8.53 13.75 -6.54
C LEU A 88 8.95 15.18 -6.15
N GLY A 89 10.13 15.34 -5.54
CA GLY A 89 10.68 16.64 -5.18
C GLY A 89 10.92 17.54 -6.39
N SER A 90 11.62 17.02 -7.41
CA SER A 90 11.86 17.78 -8.65
C SER A 90 10.56 18.12 -9.40
N GLY A 91 9.59 17.19 -9.42
CA GLY A 91 8.25 17.46 -9.94
C GLY A 91 7.54 18.58 -9.17
N LEU A 92 7.56 18.56 -7.84
CA LEU A 92 6.98 19.62 -7.03
C LEU A 92 7.66 20.98 -7.25
N LEU A 93 8.98 20.99 -7.40
CA LEU A 93 9.73 22.20 -7.71
C LEU A 93 9.36 22.74 -9.09
N ALA A 94 9.30 21.88 -10.11
CA ALA A 94 8.88 22.23 -11.46
C ALA A 94 7.47 22.84 -11.48
N VAL A 95 6.53 22.20 -10.78
CA VAL A 95 5.15 22.70 -10.66
C VAL A 95 5.09 23.99 -9.83
N ALA A 96 6.00 24.20 -8.88
CA ALA A 96 6.08 25.45 -8.14
C ALA A 96 6.62 26.59 -9.01
N ILE A 97 7.48 26.35 -9.99
CA ILE A 97 8.06 27.41 -10.84
C ILE A 97 7.27 27.68 -12.12
N SER A 98 6.41 26.75 -12.54
CA SER A 98 5.55 26.87 -13.71
C SER A 98 4.30 27.73 -13.46
N GLU A 99 3.70 28.26 -14.52
CA GLU A 99 2.36 28.84 -14.46
C GLU A 99 1.36 27.75 -14.03
N GLY A 100 0.51 28.09 -13.05
CA GLY A 100 -0.41 27.12 -12.49
C GLY A 100 -1.47 26.68 -13.50
N PRO A 101 -1.96 25.42 -13.42
CA PRO A 101 -3.04 24.96 -14.29
C PRO A 101 -4.29 25.83 -14.12
N THR A 102 -5.06 25.97 -15.19
CA THR A 102 -6.35 26.64 -15.15
C THR A 102 -7.30 25.90 -14.18
N LYS A 103 -8.35 26.60 -13.71
CA LYS A 103 -9.32 25.99 -12.76
C LYS A 103 -9.93 24.71 -13.33
N ASP A 104 -10.25 24.71 -14.62
CA ASP A 104 -10.88 23.59 -15.32
C ASP A 104 -9.93 22.39 -15.44
N GLU A 105 -8.65 22.61 -15.79
CA GLU A 105 -7.63 21.56 -15.82
C GLU A 105 -7.40 20.95 -14.43
N SER A 106 -7.41 21.78 -13.39
CA SER A 106 -7.23 21.32 -12.01
C SER A 106 -8.40 20.45 -11.52
N GLU A 107 -9.63 20.79 -11.93
CA GLU A 107 -10.84 20.05 -11.57
C GLU A 107 -10.95 18.74 -12.36
N GLN A 108 -10.58 18.76 -13.64
CA GLN A 108 -10.48 17.56 -14.47
C GLN A 108 -9.44 16.58 -13.92
N ALA A 109 -8.22 17.03 -13.64
CA ALA A 109 -7.17 16.20 -13.06
C ALA A 109 -7.59 15.61 -11.70
N ARG A 110 -8.26 16.42 -10.86
CA ARG A 110 -8.77 15.97 -9.56
C ARG A 110 -9.86 14.92 -9.71
N SER A 111 -10.79 15.09 -10.63
CA SER A 111 -11.86 14.12 -10.90
C SER A 111 -11.30 12.77 -11.41
N PHE A 112 -10.28 12.83 -12.27
CA PHE A 112 -9.58 11.66 -12.79
C PHE A 112 -8.84 10.91 -11.67
N VAL A 113 -8.04 11.61 -10.86
CA VAL A 113 -7.34 11.01 -9.71
C VAL A 113 -8.32 10.45 -8.68
N ARG A 114 -9.45 11.13 -8.45
CA ARG A 114 -10.50 10.66 -7.53
C ARG A 114 -11.13 9.35 -8.02
N GLY A 115 -11.42 9.25 -9.31
CA GLY A 115 -11.97 8.04 -9.93
C GLY A 115 -10.95 6.90 -9.93
N LEU A 116 -9.75 7.16 -10.44
CA LEU A 116 -8.69 6.16 -10.57
C LEU A 116 -8.23 5.65 -9.19
N GLY A 117 -8.03 6.54 -8.23
CA GLY A 117 -7.55 6.20 -6.89
C GLY A 117 -8.49 5.28 -6.12
N LEU A 118 -9.80 5.58 -6.07
CA LEU A 118 -10.77 4.69 -5.43
C LEU A 118 -10.86 3.34 -6.12
N THR A 119 -10.78 3.35 -7.46
CA THR A 119 -10.83 2.13 -8.25
C THR A 119 -9.63 1.23 -7.90
N ILE A 120 -8.43 1.77 -7.80
CA ILE A 120 -7.23 1.01 -7.40
C ILE A 120 -7.42 0.41 -5.99
N PHE A 121 -7.83 1.21 -5.00
CA PHE A 121 -8.05 0.71 -3.65
C PHE A 121 -9.15 -0.36 -3.60
N GLU A 122 -10.25 -0.16 -4.33
CA GLU A 122 -11.32 -1.16 -4.45
C GLU A 122 -10.75 -2.48 -4.98
N TYR A 123 -9.99 -2.46 -6.08
CA TYR A 123 -9.38 -3.66 -6.64
C TYR A 123 -8.47 -4.38 -5.64
N VAL A 124 -7.63 -3.64 -4.93
CA VAL A 124 -6.73 -4.24 -3.93
C VAL A 124 -7.52 -4.85 -2.77
N PHE A 125 -8.52 -4.15 -2.24
CA PHE A 125 -9.34 -4.68 -1.14
C PHE A 125 -10.18 -5.89 -1.59
N VAL A 126 -10.79 -5.85 -2.76
CA VAL A 126 -11.56 -7.00 -3.28
C VAL A 126 -10.62 -8.18 -3.56
N PHE A 127 -9.40 -7.94 -4.08
CA PHE A 127 -8.40 -8.99 -4.26
C PHE A 127 -8.06 -9.69 -2.94
N ILE A 128 -7.71 -8.91 -1.92
CA ILE A 128 -7.40 -9.45 -0.59
C ILE A 128 -8.63 -10.16 0.00
N LEU A 129 -9.83 -9.59 -0.18
CA LEU A 129 -11.09 -10.18 0.29
C LEU A 129 -11.32 -11.57 -0.30
N VAL A 130 -11.23 -11.70 -1.63
CA VAL A 130 -11.48 -12.96 -2.34
C VAL A 130 -10.45 -14.01 -1.97
N CYS A 131 -9.16 -13.64 -1.92
CA CYS A 131 -8.10 -14.56 -1.52
C CYS A 131 -8.25 -15.00 -0.06
N ALA A 132 -8.49 -14.07 0.86
CA ALA A 132 -8.68 -14.38 2.28
C ALA A 132 -9.92 -15.24 2.52
N LEU A 133 -11.03 -14.97 1.82
CA LEU A 133 -12.25 -15.78 1.89
C LEU A 133 -12.00 -17.20 1.38
N SER A 134 -11.41 -17.33 0.19
CA SER A 134 -11.17 -18.64 -0.45
C SER A 134 -10.27 -19.51 0.43
N LEU A 135 -9.20 -18.94 0.97
CA LEU A 135 -8.30 -19.64 1.89
C LEU A 135 -9.00 -19.95 3.23
N SER A 136 -9.83 -19.05 3.75
CA SER A 136 -10.60 -19.32 4.97
C SER A 136 -11.55 -20.50 4.79
N VAL A 137 -12.28 -20.57 3.66
CA VAL A 137 -13.21 -21.67 3.34
C VAL A 137 -12.50 -23.03 3.31
N VAL A 138 -11.24 -23.09 2.88
CA VAL A 138 -10.45 -24.33 2.86
C VAL A 138 -9.83 -24.63 4.23
N CYS A 139 -9.31 -23.62 4.92
CA CYS A 139 -8.58 -23.82 6.17
C CYS A 139 -9.49 -24.06 7.39
N LEU A 140 -10.70 -23.50 7.43
CA LEU A 140 -11.64 -23.67 8.55
C LEU A 140 -12.05 -25.14 8.75
N PRO A 141 -12.47 -25.88 7.70
CA PRO A 141 -12.80 -27.30 7.81
C PRO A 141 -11.59 -28.14 8.22
N LEU A 142 -10.42 -27.90 7.59
CA LEU A 142 -9.19 -28.62 7.91
C LEU A 142 -8.78 -28.43 9.37
N TRP A 143 -8.93 -27.21 9.91
CA TRP A 143 -8.69 -26.93 11.32
C TRP A 143 -9.71 -27.63 12.22
N SER A 144 -11.01 -27.62 11.87
CA SER A 144 -12.06 -28.29 12.64
C SER A 144 -11.88 -29.81 12.72
N LEU A 145 -11.25 -30.41 11.71
CA LEU A 145 -10.89 -31.83 11.67
C LEU A 145 -9.60 -32.15 12.43
N GLY A 146 -8.99 -31.16 13.10
CA GLY A 146 -7.78 -31.35 13.91
C GLY A 146 -6.50 -31.51 13.10
N TRP A 147 -6.46 -31.03 11.85
CA TRP A 147 -5.30 -31.22 10.99
C TRP A 147 -4.05 -30.49 11.56
N PRO A 148 -2.94 -31.21 11.83
CA PRO A 148 -1.85 -30.71 12.68
C PRO A 148 -1.06 -29.54 12.08
N VAL A 149 -1.17 -29.33 10.77
CA VAL A 149 -0.44 -28.27 10.06
C VAL A 149 -1.17 -26.92 10.13
N MET A 150 -2.47 -26.92 10.44
CA MET A 150 -3.27 -25.69 10.46
C MET A 150 -3.34 -25.10 11.87
N THR A 151 -2.55 -24.05 12.10
CA THR A 151 -2.59 -23.32 13.38
C THR A 151 -3.86 -22.46 13.46
N GLY A 152 -4.52 -22.45 14.62
CA GLY A 152 -5.69 -21.59 14.85
C GLY A 152 -5.40 -20.09 14.63
N TYR A 153 -4.15 -19.67 14.85
CA TYR A 153 -3.67 -18.31 14.56
C TYR A 153 -3.72 -17.95 13.06
N ALA A 154 -3.38 -18.88 12.16
CA ALA A 154 -3.44 -18.62 10.71
C ALA A 154 -4.89 -18.46 10.23
N VAL A 155 -5.79 -19.34 10.70
CA VAL A 155 -7.22 -19.30 10.36
C VAL A 155 -7.89 -18.02 10.88
N THR A 156 -7.65 -17.68 12.14
CA THR A 156 -8.20 -16.44 12.74
C THR A 156 -7.64 -15.18 12.07
N SER A 157 -6.36 -15.16 11.68
CA SER A 157 -5.77 -14.04 10.95
C SER A 157 -6.40 -13.86 9.57
N LEU A 158 -6.67 -14.94 8.83
CA LEU A 158 -7.37 -14.88 7.54
C LEU A 158 -8.79 -14.31 7.68
N LEU A 159 -9.52 -14.71 8.72
CA LEU A 159 -10.85 -14.17 9.02
C LEU A 159 -10.81 -12.67 9.35
N VAL A 160 -9.83 -12.23 10.15
CA VAL A 160 -9.61 -10.81 10.46
C VAL A 160 -9.29 -10.03 9.19
N VAL A 161 -8.44 -10.56 8.31
CA VAL A 161 -8.11 -9.93 7.03
C VAL A 161 -9.33 -9.87 6.12
N PHE A 162 -10.14 -10.93 6.06
CA PHE A 162 -11.40 -10.94 5.30
C PHE A 162 -12.34 -9.83 5.79
N LEU A 163 -12.60 -9.75 7.09
CA LEU A 163 -13.46 -8.71 7.67
C LEU A 163 -12.88 -7.31 7.45
N GLY A 164 -11.56 -7.15 7.60
CA GLY A 164 -10.90 -5.87 7.37
C GLY A 164 -10.91 -5.45 5.90
N ALA A 165 -10.76 -6.38 4.96
CA ALA A 165 -10.90 -6.11 3.53
C ALA A 165 -12.34 -5.73 3.16
N ALA A 166 -13.34 -6.40 3.76
CA ALA A 166 -14.75 -6.07 3.58
C ALA A 166 -15.05 -4.65 4.08
N LEU A 167 -14.49 -4.29 5.24
CA LEU A 167 -14.57 -2.92 5.76
C LEU A 167 -13.87 -1.92 4.83
N GLY A 168 -12.70 -2.27 4.27
CA GLY A 168 -12.01 -1.47 3.26
C GLY A 168 -12.89 -1.18 2.04
N CYS A 169 -13.56 -2.20 1.50
CA CYS A 169 -14.54 -2.04 0.41
C CYS A 169 -15.70 -1.12 0.80
N ALA A 170 -16.25 -1.28 2.01
CA ALA A 170 -17.32 -0.42 2.51
C ALA A 170 -16.88 1.04 2.65
N ILE A 171 -15.65 1.27 3.14
CA ILE A 171 -15.03 2.60 3.20
C ILE A 171 -14.89 3.19 1.79
N VAL A 172 -14.38 2.43 0.81
CA VAL A 172 -14.27 2.89 -0.58
C VAL A 172 -15.65 3.28 -1.14
N ALA A 173 -16.67 2.45 -0.95
CA ALA A 173 -18.03 2.73 -1.39
C ALA A 173 -18.63 3.98 -0.72
N TYR A 174 -18.32 4.20 0.56
CA TYR A 174 -18.72 5.39 1.29
C TYR A 174 -17.99 6.65 0.78
N LEU A 175 -16.66 6.60 0.62
CA LEU A 175 -15.85 7.71 0.12
C LEU A 175 -16.25 8.09 -1.31
N ARG A 176 -16.63 7.12 -2.16
CA ARG A 176 -17.16 7.36 -3.51
C ARG A 176 -18.36 8.30 -3.53
N ARG A 177 -19.18 8.30 -2.47
CA ARG A 177 -20.36 9.19 -2.34
C ARG A 177 -20.01 10.60 -1.87
N LEU A 178 -18.81 10.80 -1.33
CA LEU A 178 -18.39 12.10 -0.79
C LEU A 178 -17.73 12.96 -1.88
N LYS A 179 -18.07 14.25 -1.93
CA LYS A 179 -17.43 15.19 -2.88
C LYS A 179 -16.00 15.59 -2.49
N LYS A 180 -15.62 15.50 -1.21
CA LYS A 180 -14.33 16.01 -0.67
C LYS A 180 -13.62 15.01 0.24
N TRP A 181 -13.37 13.80 -0.27
CA TRP A 181 -12.70 12.76 0.53
C TRP A 181 -11.19 12.66 0.30
N GLU A 182 -10.64 13.25 -0.76
CA GLU A 182 -9.34 12.81 -1.33
C GLU A 182 -8.22 12.72 -0.29
N GLN A 183 -8.03 13.74 0.54
CA GLN A 183 -6.92 13.75 1.49
C GLN A 183 -7.15 12.83 2.70
N ARG A 184 -8.29 12.97 3.38
CA ARG A 184 -8.59 12.18 4.59
C ARG A 184 -8.92 10.73 4.26
N GLY A 185 -9.65 10.51 3.19
CA GLY A 185 -10.05 9.18 2.73
C GLY A 185 -8.90 8.42 2.09
N ALA A 186 -8.00 9.07 1.31
CA ALA A 186 -6.80 8.37 0.84
C ALA A 186 -5.89 8.00 2.01
N CYS A 187 -5.69 8.91 2.99
CA CYS A 187 -4.93 8.60 4.20
C CYS A 187 -5.58 7.45 5.01
N LEU A 188 -6.90 7.47 5.16
CA LEU A 188 -7.66 6.39 5.82
C LEU A 188 -7.51 5.05 5.10
N LEU A 189 -7.76 5.02 3.78
CA LEU A 189 -7.68 3.79 2.98
C LEU A 189 -6.26 3.22 2.97
N PHE A 190 -5.26 4.10 2.81
CA PHE A 190 -3.87 3.69 2.81
C PHE A 190 -3.43 3.21 4.20
N GLY A 191 -3.75 3.94 5.26
CA GLY A 191 -3.45 3.54 6.63
C GLY A 191 -4.13 2.22 7.00
N TRP A 192 -5.37 2.02 6.53
CA TRP A 192 -6.08 0.76 6.68
C TRP A 192 -5.36 -0.38 5.94
N MET A 193 -4.90 -0.13 4.71
CA MET A 193 -4.14 -1.11 3.92
C MET A 193 -2.81 -1.46 4.59
N LEU A 194 -2.09 -0.48 5.16
CA LEU A 194 -0.86 -0.72 5.92
C LEU A 194 -1.05 -1.57 7.17
N LEU A 195 -2.22 -1.49 7.80
CA LEU A 195 -2.57 -2.34 8.94
C LEU A 195 -2.94 -3.75 8.46
N LEU A 196 -3.65 -3.86 7.34
CA LEU A 196 -4.17 -5.12 6.83
C LEU A 196 -3.10 -6.02 6.19
N VAL A 197 -2.19 -5.43 5.41
CA VAL A 197 -1.18 -6.15 4.63
C VAL A 197 -0.24 -7.00 5.51
N PRO A 198 0.32 -6.51 6.62
CA PRO A 198 1.16 -7.31 7.51
C PRO A 198 0.45 -8.55 8.05
N ILE A 199 -0.81 -8.39 8.47
CA ILE A 199 -1.62 -9.47 9.01
C ILE A 199 -1.87 -10.52 7.93
N TYR A 200 -2.15 -10.06 6.70
CA TYR A 200 -2.31 -10.93 5.55
C TYR A 200 -1.03 -11.70 5.21
N VAL A 201 0.11 -11.01 5.08
CA VAL A 201 1.41 -11.63 4.78
C VAL A 201 1.77 -12.68 5.84
N GLN A 202 1.54 -12.39 7.12
CA GLN A 202 1.80 -13.34 8.19
C GLN A 202 0.90 -14.58 8.09
N ALA A 203 -0.39 -14.39 7.79
CA ALA A 203 -1.30 -15.51 7.57
C ALA A 203 -0.85 -16.37 6.39
N ILE A 204 -0.48 -15.74 5.28
CA ILE A 204 0.02 -16.43 4.09
C ILE A 204 1.33 -17.16 4.36
N ALA A 205 2.28 -16.58 5.09
CA ALA A 205 3.55 -17.23 5.43
C ALA A 205 3.33 -18.56 6.18
N GLY A 206 2.35 -18.61 7.08
CA GLY A 206 1.96 -19.84 7.77
C GLY A 206 1.29 -20.89 6.87
N LEU A 207 0.66 -20.48 5.77
CA LEU A 207 0.09 -21.39 4.78
C LEU A 207 1.11 -21.84 3.71
N VAL A 208 2.07 -20.98 3.36
CA VAL A 208 3.13 -21.29 2.39
C VAL A 208 4.03 -22.42 2.89
N SER A 209 4.31 -22.46 4.19
CA SER A 209 5.07 -23.56 4.79
C SER A 209 4.36 -24.92 4.67
N TRP A 210 3.03 -24.92 4.51
CA TRP A 210 2.25 -26.12 4.23
C TRP A 210 2.17 -26.43 2.73
N SER A 211 1.73 -25.46 1.91
CA SER A 211 1.59 -25.65 0.47
C SER A 211 1.69 -24.33 -0.28
N LEU A 212 2.88 -24.05 -0.79
CA LEU A 212 3.12 -22.93 -1.72
C LEU A 212 2.22 -23.03 -2.96
N ALA A 213 2.02 -24.23 -3.50
CA ALA A 213 1.21 -24.43 -4.71
C ALA A 213 -0.26 -24.05 -4.50
N ALA A 214 -0.84 -24.39 -3.35
CA ALA A 214 -2.21 -24.00 -3.03
C ALA A 214 -2.33 -22.47 -2.91
N VAL A 215 -1.41 -21.84 -2.16
CA VAL A 215 -1.39 -20.38 -2.00
C VAL A 215 -1.26 -19.69 -3.34
N LEU A 216 -0.26 -20.06 -4.16
CA LEU A 216 -0.06 -19.46 -5.48
C LEU A 216 -1.27 -19.69 -6.40
N GLY A 217 -1.82 -20.91 -6.43
CA GLY A 217 -2.99 -21.25 -7.23
C GLY A 217 -4.19 -20.34 -6.94
N PHE A 218 -4.53 -20.15 -5.66
CA PHE A 218 -5.63 -19.26 -5.27
C PHE A 218 -5.38 -17.80 -5.66
N HIS A 219 -4.15 -17.30 -5.48
CA HIS A 219 -3.80 -15.91 -5.83
C HIS A 219 -3.78 -15.69 -7.34
N THR A 220 -3.26 -16.65 -8.12
CA THR A 220 -3.22 -16.57 -9.58
C THR A 220 -4.63 -16.62 -10.16
N VAL A 221 -5.50 -17.52 -9.69
CA VAL A 221 -6.89 -17.59 -10.15
C VAL A 221 -7.64 -16.30 -9.82
N ALA A 222 -7.51 -15.79 -8.59
CA ALA A 222 -8.13 -14.51 -8.20
C ALA A 222 -7.61 -13.34 -9.05
N GLY A 223 -6.31 -13.29 -9.32
CA GLY A 223 -5.68 -12.26 -10.15
C GLY A 223 -6.16 -12.32 -11.61
N ILE A 224 -6.23 -13.51 -12.20
CA ILE A 224 -6.73 -13.69 -13.58
C ILE A 224 -8.21 -13.33 -13.67
N ALA A 225 -9.03 -13.79 -12.73
CA ALA A 225 -10.46 -13.47 -12.70
C ALA A 225 -10.71 -11.96 -12.61
N MET A 226 -9.95 -11.26 -11.77
CA MET A 226 -10.03 -9.80 -11.65
C MET A 226 -9.55 -9.09 -12.91
N GLY A 227 -8.39 -9.47 -13.44
CA GLY A 227 -7.88 -8.92 -14.70
C GLY A 227 -8.86 -9.09 -15.85
N TRP A 228 -9.53 -10.24 -15.92
CA TRP A 228 -10.57 -10.51 -16.89
C TRP A 228 -11.81 -9.62 -16.71
N THR A 229 -12.27 -9.40 -15.47
CA THR A 229 -13.40 -8.50 -15.21
C THR A 229 -13.09 -7.05 -15.60
N VAL A 230 -11.88 -6.57 -15.31
CA VAL A 230 -11.42 -5.22 -15.70
C VAL A 230 -11.38 -5.09 -17.23
N TRP A 231 -10.83 -6.11 -17.90
CA TRP A 231 -10.71 -6.13 -19.35
C TRP A 231 -12.08 -6.09 -20.03
N ARG A 232 -13.01 -6.93 -19.57
CA ARG A 232 -14.38 -6.96 -20.10
C ARG A 232 -15.09 -5.62 -19.91
N GLN A 233 -14.99 -5.03 -18.72
CA GLN A 233 -15.58 -3.72 -18.45
C GLN A 233 -14.99 -2.61 -19.33
N ARG A 234 -13.72 -2.69 -19.74
CA ARG A 234 -13.14 -1.71 -20.68
C ARG A 234 -13.62 -1.92 -22.11
N MET A 235 -13.83 -3.16 -22.54
CA MET A 235 -14.30 -3.49 -23.89
C MET A 235 -15.77 -3.11 -24.11
N GLU A 236 -16.60 -3.09 -23.06
CA GLU A 236 -18.01 -2.66 -23.15
C GLU A 236 -18.18 -1.13 -23.31
N TRP A 237 -17.10 -0.36 -23.14
CA TRP A 237 -17.10 1.11 -23.23
C TRP A 237 -16.35 1.65 -24.46
N LEU A 238 -15.83 0.75 -25.32
CA LEU A 238 -15.25 1.04 -26.64
C LEU A 238 -16.29 0.74 -27.72
#